data_AF-A0A6J5FGH5-F1
#
_entry.id   AF-A0A6J5FGH5-F1
#
_cell.length_a   1.000
_cell.length_b   1.000
_cell.length_c   1.000
_cell.angle_alpha   90.00
_cell.angle_beta   90.00
_cell.angle_gamma   90.00
#
_symmetry.space_group_name_H-M   'P 1'
#
loop_
_entity.id
_entity.type
_entity.pdbx_description
1 polymer ?
#
loop_
_entity_poly.entity_id
_entity_poly.type
_entity_poly.pdbx_seq_one_letter_code
_entity_poly.pdbx_strand_id
1 'polypeptide(L)'
;MGKVAELGCIVCQRLGYEGTPAIVHHQIRGRGGWGRSSHFRTIPVCPTHHQHSGVGIHDMGADQYLEMFGFTEAELVDEARERLKKHLPLSETIH
;
A
#
# COMPACT_ATOMS: atom_id res chain seq x y z
N MET A 1 -3.25 12.81 -2.05
CA MET A 1 -2.32 11.88 -1.36
C MET A 1 -2.17 12.12 0.13
N GLY A 2 -2.43 13.33 0.67
CA GLY A 2 -2.33 13.58 2.13
C GLY A 2 -3.16 12.60 2.98
N LYS A 3 -4.40 12.30 2.58
CA LYS A 3 -5.27 11.33 3.28
C LYS A 3 -4.73 9.90 3.33
N VAL A 4 -3.90 9.51 2.36
CA VAL A 4 -3.25 8.18 2.37
C VAL A 4 -2.19 8.17 3.45
N ALA A 5 -1.26 9.13 3.46
CA ALA A 5 -0.20 9.23 4.46
C ALA A 5 -0.73 9.37 5.90
N GLU A 6 -1.86 10.07 6.09
CA GLU A 6 -2.53 10.24 7.40
C GLU A 6 -2.97 8.92 8.04
N LEU A 7 -3.18 7.84 7.26
CA LEU A 7 -3.54 6.55 7.84
C LEU A 7 -2.41 5.93 8.66
N GLY A 8 -1.15 6.33 8.47
CA GLY A 8 0.01 5.65 9.04
C GLY A 8 0.37 4.37 8.30
N CYS A 9 1.51 3.76 8.63
CA CYS A 9 2.03 2.61 7.90
C CYS A 9 1.10 1.40 8.04
N ILE A 10 0.48 1.00 6.93
CA ILE A 10 -0.51 -0.08 6.90
C ILE A 10 0.10 -1.45 7.27
N VAL A 11 1.37 -1.66 6.91
CA VAL A 11 2.13 -2.87 7.27
C VAL A 11 2.38 -2.91 8.78
N CYS A 12 2.79 -1.78 9.38
CA CYS A 12 2.96 -1.68 10.83
C CYS A 12 1.66 -2.00 11.59
N GLN A 13 0.51 -1.50 11.11
CA GLN A 13 -0.79 -1.78 11.73
C GLN A 13 -1.16 -3.26 11.69
N ARG A 14 -0.94 -3.93 10.55
CA ARG A 14 -1.11 -5.38 10.43
C ARG A 14 -0.20 -6.17 11.38
N LEU A 15 0.96 -5.61 11.73
CA LEU A 15 1.89 -6.16 12.73
C LEU A 15 1.57 -5.73 14.17
N GLY A 16 0.49 -4.98 14.42
CA GLY A 16 0.07 -4.51 15.74
C GLY A 16 0.71 -3.19 16.21
N TYR A 17 1.42 -2.48 15.32
CA TYR A 17 2.02 -1.18 15.60
C TYR A 17 1.18 -0.05 14.99
N GLU A 18 0.44 0.65 15.84
CA GLU A 18 -0.38 1.80 15.45
C GLU A 18 0.42 3.11 15.38
N GLY A 19 -0.01 4.02 14.52
CA GLY A 19 0.51 5.40 14.49
C GLY A 19 1.88 5.62 13.84
N THR A 20 2.53 4.59 13.28
CA THR A 20 3.81 4.75 12.56
C THR A 20 3.66 5.70 11.37
N PRO A 21 4.43 6.80 11.28
CA PRO A 21 4.37 7.72 10.15
C PRO A 21 4.65 7.03 8.81
N ALA A 22 3.94 7.47 7.77
CA ALA A 22 4.01 6.87 6.45
C ALA A 22 4.26 7.88 5.34
N ILE A 23 4.89 7.38 4.29
CA ILE A 23 4.98 8.01 2.97
C ILE A 23 4.08 7.25 1.99
N VAL A 24 3.76 7.91 0.88
CA VAL A 24 2.84 7.34 -0.11
C VAL A 24 3.61 6.51 -1.12
N HIS A 25 3.26 5.23 -1.19
CA HIS A 25 3.75 4.28 -2.17
C HIS A 25 2.69 4.02 -3.24
N HIS A 26 3.08 4.01 -4.51
CA HIS A 26 2.18 3.64 -5.60
C HIS A 26 2.30 2.15 -5.87
N GLN A 27 1.17 1.49 -6.10
CA GLN A 27 1.15 0.08 -6.43
C GLN A 27 2.07 -0.22 -7.62
N ILE A 28 3.03 -1.13 -7.44
CA ILE A 28 3.98 -1.53 -8.48
C ILE A 28 3.66 -2.90 -9.10
N ARG A 29 3.02 -3.83 -8.36
CA ARG A 29 2.65 -5.19 -8.82
C ARG A 29 1.17 -5.32 -9.18
N GLY A 30 0.83 -6.35 -9.96
CA GLY A 30 -0.57 -6.64 -10.32
C GLY A 30 -1.21 -5.63 -11.28
N ARG A 31 -0.40 -4.84 -11.99
CA ARG A 31 -0.87 -3.96 -13.07
C ARG A 31 -1.23 -4.83 -14.28
N GLY A 32 -2.52 -4.98 -14.58
CA GLY A 32 -3.02 -5.66 -15.78
C GLY A 32 -2.73 -4.92 -17.10
N GLY A 33 -1.56 -4.28 -17.25
CA GLY A 33 -1.17 -3.49 -18.42
C GLY A 33 0.10 -2.66 -18.22
N TRP A 34 0.60 -2.08 -19.32
CA TRP A 34 1.70 -1.11 -19.32
C TRP A 34 1.20 0.28 -18.93
N GLY A 35 1.70 0.84 -17.82
CA GLY A 35 1.34 2.19 -17.36
C GLY A 35 1.59 2.42 -15.86
N ARG A 36 1.50 3.69 -15.43
CA ARG A 36 1.49 4.04 -13.99
C ARG A 36 0.13 3.63 -13.40
N SER A 37 0.13 3.02 -12.21
CA SER A 37 -1.11 2.78 -11.47
C SER A 37 -1.86 4.09 -11.25
N SER A 38 -3.20 4.03 -11.25
CA SER A 38 -4.05 5.16 -10.86
C SER A 38 -3.54 5.78 -9.56
N HIS A 39 -3.62 7.11 -9.41
CA HIS A 39 -3.25 7.81 -8.17
C HIS A 39 -4.04 7.32 -6.94
N PHE A 40 -5.12 6.56 -7.17
CA PHE A 40 -5.98 5.94 -6.16
C PHE A 40 -5.57 4.50 -5.81
N ARG A 41 -4.52 3.95 -6.44
CA ARG A 41 -3.91 2.66 -6.07
C ARG A 41 -2.58 2.92 -5.39
N THR A 42 -2.68 3.46 -4.18
CA THR A 42 -1.54 3.83 -3.34
C THR A 42 -1.77 3.36 -1.91
N ILE A 43 -0.69 3.11 -1.19
CA ILE A 43 -0.70 2.70 0.21
C ILE A 43 0.24 3.57 1.05
N PRO A 44 -0.06 3.73 2.35
CA PRO A 44 0.84 4.37 3.29
C PRO A 44 1.81 3.35 3.89
N VAL A 45 3.10 3.54 3.65
CA VAL A 45 4.17 2.70 4.22
C VAL A 45 5.27 3.56 4.84
N CYS A 46 5.84 3.11 5.96
CA CYS A 46 7.02 3.76 6.54
C CYS A 46 8.26 3.46 5.67
N PRO A 47 9.38 4.21 5.81
CA PRO A 47 10.59 3.93 5.05
C PRO A 47 11.03 2.46 5.11
N THR A 48 10.94 1.84 6.29
CA THR A 48 11.28 0.42 6.49
C THR A 48 10.42 -0.52 5.63
N HIS A 49 9.11 -0.32 5.56
CA HIS A 49 8.24 -1.15 4.74
C HIS A 49 8.12 -0.65 3.29
N HIS A 50 8.79 0.44 2.95
CA HIS A 50 8.82 1.00 1.60
C HIS A 50 10.02 0.48 0.79
N GLN A 51 11.24 0.86 1.19
CA GLN A 51 12.47 0.60 0.42
C GLN A 51 13.74 0.83 1.25
N HIS A 52 14.87 0.29 0.78
CA HIS A 52 16.21 0.44 1.36
C HIS A 52 16.34 -0.08 2.80
N SER A 53 15.52 -1.05 3.18
CA SER A 53 15.57 -1.71 4.50
C SER A 53 15.91 -3.21 4.40
N GLY A 54 15.77 -3.78 3.20
CA GLY A 54 15.86 -5.22 2.96
C GLY A 54 14.53 -5.95 3.15
N VAL A 55 13.51 -5.28 3.71
CA VAL A 55 12.16 -5.84 3.93
C VAL A 55 11.06 -4.94 3.34
N GLY A 56 11.42 -3.91 2.57
CA GLY A 56 10.46 -3.04 1.91
C GLY A 56 9.77 -3.71 0.72
N ILE A 57 8.62 -3.18 0.32
CA ILE A 57 7.90 -3.62 -0.89
C ILE A 57 8.76 -3.49 -2.15
N HIS A 58 9.62 -2.46 -2.21
CA HIS A 58 10.58 -2.29 -3.31
C HIS A 58 11.83 -3.19 -3.19
N ASP A 59 12.08 -3.76 -2.01
CA ASP A 59 13.29 -4.54 -1.75
C ASP A 59 13.06 -6.04 -2.00
N MET A 60 11.88 -6.56 -1.62
CA MET A 60 11.56 -7.98 -1.69
C MET A 60 10.71 -8.34 -2.89
N GLY A 61 10.89 -9.54 -3.45
CA GLY A 61 9.99 -10.13 -4.47
C GLY A 61 8.57 -10.37 -3.96
N ALA A 62 7.60 -10.61 -4.86
CA ALA A 62 6.19 -10.79 -4.47
C ALA A 62 5.99 -12.00 -3.54
N ASP A 63 6.57 -13.15 -3.91
CA ASP A 63 6.46 -14.38 -3.14
C ASP A 63 7.15 -14.27 -1.79
N GLN A 64 8.37 -13.70 -1.76
CA GLN A 64 9.12 -13.46 -0.53
C GLN A 64 8.38 -12.49 0.42
N TYR A 65 7.77 -11.44 -0.13
CA TYR A 65 7.01 -10.48 0.66
C TYR A 65 5.76 -11.14 1.26
N LEU A 66 5.05 -11.95 0.47
CA LEU A 66 3.90 -12.72 0.94
C LEU A 66 4.29 -13.75 2.01
N GLU A 67 5.39 -14.47 1.82
CA GLU A 67 5.90 -15.42 2.81
C GLU A 67 6.26 -14.74 4.13
N MET A 68 6.91 -13.57 4.07
CA MET A 68 7.35 -12.83 5.26
C MET A 68 6.20 -12.20 6.03
N PHE A 69 5.27 -11.54 5.34
CA PHE A 69 4.24 -10.71 5.97
C PHE A 69 2.84 -11.34 5.98
N GLY A 70 2.59 -12.37 5.16
CA GLY A 70 1.29 -13.03 5.06
C GLY A 70 0.23 -12.25 4.28
N PHE A 71 0.62 -11.19 3.56
CA PHE A 71 -0.25 -10.42 2.68
C PHE A 71 0.54 -9.80 1.53
N THR A 72 -0.18 -9.48 0.46
CA THR A 72 0.34 -8.89 -0.77
C THR A 72 0.17 -7.37 -0.81
N GLU A 73 0.94 -6.72 -1.68
CA GLU A 73 0.75 -5.30 -1.99
C GLU A 73 -0.69 -4.98 -2.47
N ALA A 74 -1.30 -5.88 -3.26
CA ALA A 74 -2.64 -5.69 -3.77
C ALA A 74 -3.69 -5.67 -2.64
N GLU A 75 -3.58 -6.58 -1.67
CA GLU A 75 -4.47 -6.60 -0.51
C GLU A 75 -4.33 -5.34 0.35
N LEU A 76 -3.10 -4.82 0.50
CA LEU A 76 -2.87 -3.55 1.20
C LEU A 76 -3.49 -2.36 0.45
N VAL A 77 -3.42 -2.37 -0.88
CA VAL A 77 -4.05 -1.33 -1.72
C VAL A 77 -5.56 -1.36 -1.56
N ASP A 78 -6.17 -2.54 -1.63
CA ASP A 78 -7.62 -2.68 -1.50
C ASP A 78 -8.10 -2.28 -0.09
N GLU A 79 -7.34 -2.61 0.95
CA GLU A 79 -7.60 -2.14 2.31
C GLU A 79 -7.48 -0.62 2.45
N ALA A 80 -6.42 -0.01 1.91
CA ALA A 80 -6.25 1.45 1.95
C ALA A 80 -7.39 2.16 1.21
N ARG A 81 -7.86 1.58 0.10
CA ARG A 81 -9.01 2.08 -0.67
C ARG A 81 -10.31 1.98 0.10
N GLU A 82 -10.59 0.86 0.76
CA GLU A 82 -11.81 0.72 1.56
C GLU A 82 -11.84 1.71 2.72
N ARG A 83 -10.70 1.89 3.42
CA ARG A 83 -10.57 2.91 4.49
C ARG A 83 -10.79 4.34 4.00
N LEU A 84 -10.44 4.61 2.73
CA LEU A 84 -10.55 5.94 2.11
C LEU A 84 -11.70 6.03 1.10
N LYS A 85 -12.65 5.09 1.11
CA LYS A 85 -13.72 4.99 0.10
C LYS A 85 -14.51 6.28 -0.07
N LYS A 86 -14.78 6.99 1.03
CA LYS A 86 -15.47 8.29 1.03
C LYS A 86 -14.69 9.43 0.33
N HIS A 87 -13.41 9.23 0.07
CA HIS A 87 -12.51 10.16 -0.61
C HIS A 87 -12.14 9.72 -2.02
N LEU A 88 -12.60 8.54 -2.47
CA LEU A 88 -12.38 8.06 -3.83
C LEU A 88 -13.41 8.67 -4.78
N PRO A 89 -13.01 9.00 -6.02
CA PRO A 89 -13.98 9.41 -7.04
C PRO A 89 -14.88 8.22 -7.40
N LEU A 90 -16.09 8.52 -7.90
CA LEU A 90 -17.07 7.49 -8.28
C LEU A 90 -16.52 6.49 -9.30
N SER A 91 -15.61 6.93 -10.18
CA SER A 91 -14.93 6.07 -11.16
C SER A 91 -14.06 4.98 -10.54
N GLU A 92 -13.73 5.08 -9.25
CA GLU A 92 -12.90 4.13 -8.51
C GLU A 92 -13.71 3.32 -7.49
N THR A 93 -14.98 3.66 -7.27
CA THR A 93 -15.87 2.97 -6.32
C THR A 93 -16.88 2.05 -6.98
N ILE A 94 -17.04 2.15 -8.30
CA ILE A 94 -17.93 1.30 -9.09
C ILE A 94 -17.05 0.21 -9.73
N HIS A 95 -17.12 -1.00 -9.18
CA HIS A 95 -16.56 -2.22 -9.75
C HIS A 95 -17.69 -3.18 -10.09
#